data_AF-A0A6V6XYS3-F1
#
_entry.id   AF-A0A6V6XYS3-F1
#
_cell.length_a   1.000
_cell.length_b   1.000
_cell.length_c   1.000
_cell.angle_alpha   90.00
_cell.angle_beta   90.00
_cell.angle_gamma   90.00
#
_symmetry.space_group_name_H-M   'P 1'
#
loop_
_entity.id
_entity.type
_entity.pdbx_description
1 polymer ?
#
loop_
_entity_poly.entity_id
_entity_poly.type
_entity_poly.pdbx_seq_one_letter_code
_entity_poly.pdbx_strand_id
1 'polypeptide(L)'
;MKKHKQVHRLPIQTARFMILFVGLVCVLITFRSYRMTAIRRKELQANREKIEQRAEEIKRTGEDIRRSDDLEFAEEVAREDLGMVKPREVLYIDKSKDREGDRNKEDVK
;
A
#
# COMPACT_ATOMS: atom_id res chain seq x y z
N MET A 1 -71.08 25.32 22.21
CA MET A 1 -69.97 26.05 22.87
C MET A 1 -68.67 25.64 22.20
N LYS A 2 -67.89 26.60 21.68
CA LYS A 2 -66.79 26.39 20.71
C LYS A 2 -65.55 25.79 21.38
N LYS A 3 -65.04 24.68 20.84
CA LYS A 3 -63.78 24.04 21.27
C LYS A 3 -62.61 24.88 20.74
N HIS A 4 -61.89 25.57 21.62
CA HIS A 4 -60.66 26.28 21.26
C HIS A 4 -59.55 25.27 20.93
N LYS A 5 -59.21 25.16 19.65
CA LYS A 5 -58.08 24.37 19.16
C LYS A 5 -56.79 25.12 19.53
N GLN A 6 -56.07 24.64 20.53
CA GLN A 6 -54.79 25.23 20.93
C GLN A 6 -53.75 24.96 19.83
N VAL A 7 -53.44 25.99 19.06
CA VAL A 7 -52.31 25.95 18.12
C VAL A 7 -51.06 26.21 18.95
N HIS A 8 -50.27 25.16 19.20
CA HIS A 8 -48.96 25.30 19.86
C HIS A 8 -48.10 26.24 19.02
N ARG A 9 -47.98 27.50 19.45
CA ARG A 9 -47.03 28.45 18.87
C ARG A 9 -45.65 28.03 19.33
N LEU A 10 -44.94 27.30 18.49
CA LEU A 10 -43.53 26.97 18.74
C LEU A 10 -42.77 28.29 18.95
N PRO A 11 -42.08 28.48 20.08
CA PRO A 11 -41.34 29.70 20.31
C PRO A 11 -40.25 29.79 19.23
N ILE A 12 -40.23 30.89 18.47
CA ILE A 12 -39.30 31.13 17.34
C ILE A 12 -37.83 30.90 17.74
N GLN A 13 -37.51 31.04 19.04
CA GLN A 13 -36.20 30.74 19.60
C GLN A 13 -35.83 29.25 19.51
N THR A 14 -36.73 28.31 19.80
CA THR A 14 -36.42 26.87 19.68
C THR A 14 -36.30 26.44 18.22
N ALA A 15 -37.04 27.08 17.31
CA ALA A 15 -36.91 26.86 15.86
C ALA A 15 -35.52 27.27 15.33
N ARG A 16 -34.93 28.38 15.83
CA ARG A 16 -33.57 28.80 15.48
C ARG A 16 -32.50 27.80 15.91
N PHE A 17 -32.60 27.29 17.13
CA PHE A 17 -31.68 26.24 17.62
C PHE A 17 -31.84 24.93 16.85
N MET A 18 -33.07 24.58 16.45
CA MET A 18 -33.32 23.39 15.64
C MET A 18 -32.66 23.49 14.25
N ILE A 19 -32.75 24.66 13.59
CA ILE A 19 -32.09 24.90 12.31
C ILE A 19 -30.56 24.84 12.44
N LEU A 20 -29.99 25.45 13.49
CA LEU A 20 -28.55 25.38 13.76
C LEU A 20 -28.09 23.94 14.03
N PHE A 21 -28.88 23.18 14.78
CA PHE A 21 -28.58 21.78 15.09
C PHE A 21 -28.61 20.91 13.82
N VAL A 22 -29.60 21.09 12.95
CA VAL A 22 -29.67 20.39 11.66
C VAL A 22 -28.47 20.76 10.77
N GLY A 23 -28.11 22.05 10.71
CA GLY A 23 -26.91 22.50 10.00
C GLY A 23 -25.63 21.84 10.52
N LEU A 24 -25.45 21.79 11.84
CA LEU A 24 -24.31 21.13 12.50
C LEU A 24 -24.25 19.64 12.13
N VAL A 25 -25.38 18.93 12.20
CA VAL A 25 -25.46 17.50 11.84
C VAL A 25 -25.10 17.27 10.37
N CYS A 26 -25.59 18.11 9.45
CA CYS A 26 -25.25 18.03 8.03
C CYS A 26 -23.74 18.26 7.77
N VAL A 27 -23.13 19.20 8.48
CA VAL A 27 -21.67 19.47 8.38
C VAL A 27 -20.86 18.28 8.91
N LEU A 28 -21.27 17.68 10.04
CA LEU A 28 -20.60 16.51 10.59
C LEU A 28 -20.68 15.28 9.65
N ILE A 29 -21.84 15.05 9.02
CA ILE A 29 -22.05 13.93 8.07
C ILE A 29 -21.19 14.13 6.81
N THR A 30 -21.17 15.34 6.25
CA THR A 30 -20.37 15.65 5.06
C THR A 30 -18.88 15.56 5.37
N PHE A 31 -18.42 16.08 6.50
CA PHE A 31 -17.02 15.99 6.92
C PHE A 31 -16.56 14.54 7.09
N ARG A 32 -17.39 13.70 7.74
CA ARG A 32 -17.09 12.27 7.91
C ARG A 32 -17.02 11.54 6.56
N SER A 33 -17.94 11.83 5.64
CA SER A 33 -17.95 11.26 4.29
C SER A 33 -16.74 11.68 3.46
N TYR A 34 -16.29 12.94 3.61
CA TYR A 34 -15.13 13.47 2.90
C TYR A 34 -13.83 12.78 3.35
N ARG A 35 -13.62 12.64 4.67
CA ARG A 35 -12.47 11.92 5.22
C ARG A 35 -12.45 10.45 4.78
N MET A 36 -13.61 9.78 4.80
CA MET A 36 -13.71 8.39 4.36
C MET A 36 -13.37 8.23 2.89
N THR A 37 -13.83 9.15 2.04
CA THR A 37 -13.55 9.12 0.60
C THR A 37 -12.07 9.36 0.31
N ALA A 38 -11.42 10.27 1.04
CA ALA A 38 -9.99 10.54 0.89
C ALA A 38 -9.13 9.32 1.27
N ILE A 39 -9.47 8.64 2.37
CA ILE A 39 -8.79 7.41 2.80
C ILE A 39 -8.98 6.31 1.75
N ARG A 40 -10.23 6.08 1.30
CA ARG A 40 -10.52 5.08 0.26
C ARG A 40 -9.79 5.35 -1.05
N ARG A 41 -9.63 6.62 -1.45
CA ARG A 41 -8.85 6.96 -2.66
C ARG A 41 -7.38 6.61 -2.52
N LYS A 42 -6.77 6.88 -1.37
CA LYS A 42 -5.38 6.51 -1.09
C LYS A 42 -5.19 4.99 -1.07
N GLU A 43 -6.10 4.27 -0.41
CA GLU A 43 -6.09 2.81 -0.42
C GLU A 43 -6.25 2.25 -1.84
N LEU A 44 -7.14 2.82 -2.65
CA LEU A 44 -7.37 2.39 -4.02
C LEU A 44 -6.14 2.63 -4.90
N GLN A 45 -5.45 3.76 -4.73
CA GLN A 45 -4.19 4.05 -5.43
C GLN A 45 -3.08 3.08 -5.01
N ALA A 46 -2.87 2.91 -3.71
CA ALA A 46 -1.87 1.97 -3.20
C ALA A 46 -2.16 0.52 -3.64
N ASN A 47 -3.43 0.14 -3.73
CA ASN A 47 -3.79 -1.19 -4.22
C ASN A 47 -3.58 -1.33 -5.72
N ARG A 48 -3.82 -0.28 -6.51
CA ARG A 48 -3.49 -0.26 -7.94
C ARG A 48 -1.99 -0.40 -8.18
N GLU A 49 -1.17 0.36 -7.46
CA GLU A 49 0.30 0.26 -7.54
C GLU A 49 0.77 -1.16 -7.19
N LYS A 50 0.21 -1.78 -6.14
CA LYS A 50 0.52 -3.17 -5.80
C LYS A 50 0.10 -4.16 -6.88
N ILE A 51 -1.03 -3.94 -7.54
CA ILE A 51 -1.49 -4.79 -8.66
C ILE A 51 -0.54 -4.65 -9.85
N GLU A 52 -0.11 -3.43 -10.16
CA GLU A 52 0.83 -3.15 -11.25
C GLU A 52 2.19 -3.78 -10.99
N GLN A 53 2.76 -3.60 -9.79
CA GLN A 53 4.01 -4.24 -9.38
C GLN A 53 3.93 -5.77 -9.48
N ARG A 54 2.84 -6.37 -8.98
CA ARG A 54 2.63 -7.82 -9.08
C ARG A 54 2.47 -8.28 -10.52
N ALA A 55 1.79 -7.50 -11.37
CA ALA A 55 1.63 -7.84 -12.78
C ALA A 55 2.97 -7.81 -13.52
N GLU A 56 3.83 -6.84 -13.19
CA GLU A 56 5.19 -6.75 -13.71
C GLU A 56 6.05 -7.93 -13.24
N GLU A 57 5.98 -8.28 -11.95
CA GLU A 57 6.68 -9.43 -11.38
C GLU A 57 6.23 -10.76 -12.02
N ILE A 58 4.94 -10.94 -12.25
CA ILE A 58 4.38 -12.09 -12.97
C ILE A 58 4.92 -12.13 -14.40
N LYS A 59 4.98 -10.99 -15.09
CA LYS A 59 5.49 -10.91 -16.46
C LYS A 59 6.95 -11.31 -16.52
N ARG A 60 7.80 -10.73 -15.64
CA ARG A 60 9.22 -11.07 -15.53
C ARG A 60 9.41 -12.56 -15.24
N THR A 61 8.73 -13.07 -14.22
CA THR A 61 8.81 -14.49 -13.86
C THR A 61 8.36 -15.39 -15.02
N GLY A 62 7.33 -14.99 -15.76
CA GLY A 62 6.87 -15.71 -16.96
C GLY A 62 7.87 -15.67 -18.12
N GLU A 63 8.62 -14.58 -18.28
CA GLU A 63 9.73 -14.48 -19.24
C GLU A 63 10.91 -15.36 -18.82
N ASP A 64 11.25 -15.38 -17.54
CA ASP A 64 12.29 -16.24 -16.96
C ASP A 64 11.94 -17.73 -17.15
N ILE A 65 10.68 -18.12 -16.93
CA ILE A 65 10.19 -19.49 -17.21
C ILE A 65 10.27 -19.82 -18.71
N ARG A 66 9.99 -18.86 -19.61
CA ARG A 66 10.13 -19.12 -21.05
C ARG A 66 11.59 -19.28 -21.48
N ARG A 67 12.49 -18.57 -20.81
CA ARG A 67 13.94 -18.69 -21.01
C ARG A 67 14.54 -19.86 -20.23
N SER A 68 13.80 -20.56 -19.37
CA SER A 68 14.36 -21.62 -18.52
C SER A 68 14.93 -22.80 -19.33
N ASP A 69 14.40 -23.03 -20.53
CA ASP A 69 14.89 -24.08 -21.44
C ASP A 69 16.10 -23.62 -22.27
N ASP A 70 16.48 -22.34 -22.20
CA ASP A 70 17.64 -21.78 -22.88
C ASP A 70 18.93 -21.99 -22.08
N LEU A 71 19.99 -22.38 -22.78
CA LEU A 71 21.27 -22.73 -22.16
C LEU A 71 21.95 -21.51 -21.52
N GLU A 72 21.78 -20.33 -22.12
CA GLU A 72 22.35 -19.07 -21.63
C GLU A 72 21.74 -18.67 -20.29
N PHE A 73 20.42 -18.84 -20.12
CA PHE A 73 19.73 -18.58 -18.86
C PHE A 73 20.13 -19.57 -17.77
N ALA A 74 20.25 -20.87 -18.09
CA ALA A 74 20.73 -21.86 -17.14
C ALA A 74 22.16 -21.57 -16.67
N GLU A 75 23.02 -21.09 -17.57
CA GLU A 75 24.38 -20.65 -17.25
C GLU A 75 24.40 -19.38 -16.36
N GLU A 76 23.54 -18.41 -16.65
CA GLU A 76 23.35 -17.18 -15.87
C GLU A 76 22.94 -17.49 -14.42
N VAL A 77 21.87 -18.26 -14.23
CA VAL A 77 21.40 -18.71 -12.91
C VAL A 77 22.48 -19.52 -12.17
N ALA A 78 23.20 -20.39 -12.86
CA ALA A 78 24.32 -21.14 -12.29
C ALA A 78 25.46 -20.25 -11.77
N ARG A 79 25.75 -19.13 -12.44
CA ARG A 79 26.77 -18.19 -11.97
C ARG A 79 26.28 -17.37 -10.78
N GLU A 80 25.02 -16.92 -10.80
CA GLU A 80 24.45 -16.09 -9.74
C GLU A 80 24.18 -16.88 -8.45
N ASP A 81 23.51 -18.03 -8.55
CA ASP A 81 23.05 -18.79 -7.39
C ASP A 81 24.10 -19.76 -6.84
N LEU A 82 24.91 -20.36 -7.72
CA LEU A 82 25.88 -21.39 -7.36
C LEU A 82 27.34 -20.92 -7.44
N GLY A 83 27.59 -19.68 -7.88
CA GLY A 83 28.94 -19.13 -8.03
C GLY A 83 29.80 -19.91 -9.02
N MET A 84 29.18 -20.63 -9.97
CA MET A 84 29.92 -21.43 -10.95
C MET A 84 30.58 -20.55 -12.01
N VAL A 85 31.66 -21.04 -12.60
CA VAL A 85 32.40 -20.37 -13.69
C VAL A 85 32.79 -21.38 -14.77
N LYS A 86 33.05 -20.91 -16.00
CA LYS A 86 33.44 -21.83 -17.09
C LYS A 86 34.79 -22.47 -16.82
N PRO A 87 35.05 -23.65 -17.41
CA PRO A 87 36.40 -24.20 -17.45
C PRO A 87 37.36 -23.13 -18.00
N ARG A 88 38.40 -22.79 -17.22
CA ARG A 88 39.43 -21.76 -17.50
C ARG A 88 39.06 -20.31 -17.11
N GLU A 89 37.93 -20.06 -16.46
CA GLU A 89 37.64 -18.79 -15.79
C GLU A 89 38.12 -18.81 -14.32
N VAL A 90 38.55 -17.66 -13.79
CA VAL A 90 39.00 -17.52 -12.39
C VAL A 90 38.12 -16.48 -11.70
N LEU A 91 37.41 -16.89 -10.64
CA LEU A 91 36.60 -16.01 -9.80
C LEU A 91 37.48 -15.27 -8.80
N TYR A 92 37.51 -13.94 -8.85
CA TYR A 92 38.19 -13.11 -7.86
C TYR A 92 37.22 -12.68 -6.76
N ILE A 93 37.49 -13.10 -5.52
CA ILE A 93 36.72 -12.70 -4.34
C ILE A 93 37.59 -11.76 -3.50
N ASP A 94 37.12 -10.54 -3.29
CA ASP A 94 37.80 -9.54 -2.45
C ASP A 94 37.52 -9.81 -0.96
N LYS A 95 38.46 -10.51 -0.30
CA LYS A 95 38.37 -10.88 1.12
C LYS A 95 38.39 -9.68 2.08
N SER A 96 38.72 -8.47 1.61
CA SER A 96 38.74 -7.29 2.47
C SER A 96 37.32 -6.80 2.81
N LYS A 97 36.35 -7.03 1.92
CA LYS A 97 34.94 -6.67 2.11
C LYS A 97 34.20 -7.61 3.05
N ASP A 98 34.55 -8.89 3.08
CA ASP A 98 33.91 -9.88 3.96
C ASP A 98 34.16 -9.60 5.45
N ARG A 99 35.29 -8.97 5.79
CA ARG A 99 35.64 -8.61 7.19
C ARG A 99 34.80 -7.49 7.79
N GLU A 100 34.09 -6.70 6.98
CA GLU A 100 33.13 -5.70 7.50
C GLU A 100 31.79 -6.34 7.87
N GLY A 101 31.37 -7.40 7.19
CA GLY A 101 30.12 -8.12 7.48
C GLY A 101 30.19 -9.00 8.73
N ASP A 102 31.37 -9.57 9.04
CA ASP A 102 31.53 -10.49 10.17
C ASP A 102 31.68 -9.77 11.52
N ARG A 103 32.35 -8.61 11.55
CA ARG A 103 32.46 -7.77 12.77
C ARG A 103 31.10 -7.35 13.33
N ASN A 104 30.11 -7.14 12.46
CA ASN A 104 28.76 -6.72 12.87
C ASN A 104 27.90 -7.87 13.44
N LYS A 105 28.37 -9.13 13.39
CA LYS A 105 27.67 -10.30 13.96
C LYS A 105 28.20 -10.69 15.34
N GLU A 106 29.45 -10.37 15.65
CA GLU A 106 30.06 -10.68 16.96
C GLU A 106 29.59 -9.71 18.06
N ASP A 107 29.17 -8.49 17.69
CA ASP A 107 28.72 -7.46 18.64
C ASP A 107 27.24 -7.61 19.10
N VAL A 108 26.52 -8.66 18.67
CA VAL A 108 25.10 -8.89 19.00
C VAL A 108 24.90 -10.08 19.97
N LYS A 109 25.96 -10.56 20.64
CA LYS A 109 25.86 -11.67 21.60
C LYS A 109 26.10 -11.26 23.05
#